data_AF-A0A6B9FGA1-F1
#
_entry.id   AF-A0A6B9FGA1-F1
#
_cell.length_a   1.000
_cell.length_b   1.000
_cell.length_c   1.000
_cell.angle_alpha   90.00
_cell.angle_beta   90.00
_cell.angle_gamma   90.00
#
_symmetry.space_group_name_H-M   'P 1'
#
loop_
_entity.id
_entity.type
_entity.pdbx_description
1 polymer ?
#
loop_
_entity_poly.entity_id
_entity_poly.type
_entity_poly.pdbx_seq_one_letter_code
_entity_poly.pdbx_strand_id
1 'polypeptide(L)' 'MASAERLTLALVVAGVPTAVALVLTPPNRYAWLVVGVGTLLGCLPAAYLVVGTVASDRSVARR' A
#
# COMPACT_ATOMS: atom_id res chain seq x y z
N MET A 1 -11.06 14.62 -8.08
CA MET A 1 -10.37 13.66 -8.95
C MET A 1 -9.00 13.25 -8.41
N ALA A 2 -8.11 14.17 -7.99
CA ALA A 2 -6.75 13.82 -7.53
C ALA A 2 -6.65 12.96 -6.24
N SER A 3 -7.62 13.02 -5.33
CA SER A 3 -7.55 12.28 -4.05
C SER A 3 -7.83 10.78 -4.22
N ALA A 4 -8.84 10.42 -5.04
CA ALA A 4 -9.16 9.03 -5.33
C ALA A 4 -8.01 8.33 -6.07
N GLU A 5 -7.37 9.02 -7.01
CA GLU A 5 -6.25 8.49 -7.78
C GLU A 5 -5.01 8.24 -6.90
N ARG A 6 -4.74 9.14 -5.95
CA ARG A 6 -3.72 8.96 -4.91
C ARG A 6 -4.04 7.78 -3.98
N LEU A 7 -5.30 7.62 -3.61
CA LEU A 7 -5.76 6.50 -2.78
C LEU A 7 -5.58 5.16 -3.52
N THR A 8 -5.96 5.10 -4.80
CA THR A 8 -5.77 3.91 -5.64
C THR A 8 -4.29 3.58 -5.80
N LEU A 9 -3.43 4.58 -6.01
CA LEU A 9 -1.98 4.38 -6.04
C LEU A 9 -1.43 3.85 -4.72
N ALA A 10 -1.90 4.39 -3.58
CA ALA A 10 -1.49 3.92 -2.27
C ALA A 10 -1.91 2.45 -2.05
N LEU A 11 -3.11 2.07 -2.47
CA LEU A 11 -3.60 0.69 -2.41
C LEU A 11 -2.77 -0.25 -3.28
N VAL A 12 -2.38 0.17 -4.49
CA VAL A 12 -1.51 -0.63 -5.36
C VAL A 12 -0.13 -0.84 -4.73
N VAL A 13 0.46 0.22 -4.17
CA VAL A 13 1.76 0.14 -3.49
C VAL A 13 1.69 -0.74 -2.24
N ALA A 14 0.60 -0.66 -1.46
CA ALA A 14 0.37 -1.53 -0.31
C ALA A 14 0.07 -2.98 -0.71
N GLY A 15 -0.50 -3.21 -1.90
CA GLY A 15 -0.81 -4.55 -2.40
C GLY A 15 0.42 -5.43 -2.64
N VAL A 16 1.54 -4.84 -3.06
CA VAL A 16 2.79 -5.57 -3.32
C VAL A 16 3.34 -6.28 -2.07
N PRO A 17 3.61 -5.59 -0.94
CA PRO A 17 4.09 -6.24 0.28
C PRO A 17 3.05 -7.19 0.89
N THR A 18 1.76 -6.89 0.72
CA THR A 18 0.67 -7.80 1.13
C THR A 18 0.76 -9.12 0.36
N ALA A 19 0.93 -9.07 -0.96
CA ALA A 19 1.07 -10.27 -1.79
C ALA A 19 2.33 -11.09 -1.44
N VAL A 20 3.46 -10.42 -1.19
CA VAL A 20 4.70 -11.09 -0.77
C VAL A 20 4.52 -11.78 0.58
N ALA A 21 3.88 -11.12 1.54
CA ALA A 21 3.61 -11.70 2.85
C ALA A 21 2.71 -12.93 2.75
N LEU A 22 1.68 -12.89 1.90
CA LEU A 22 0.78 -14.02 1.65
C LEU A 22 1.52 -15.22 1.02
N VAL A 23 2.39 -14.99 0.03
CA VAL A 23 3.20 -16.04 -0.61
C VAL A 23 4.12 -16.74 0.40
N LEU A 24 4.66 -16.00 1.37
CA LEU A 24 5.52 -16.55 2.44
C LEU A 24 4.71 -17.23 3.55
N THR A 25 3.39 -17.09 3.57
CA THR A 25 2.52 -17.64 4.62
C THR A 25 2.14 -19.10 4.30
N PRO A 26 2.13 -20.01 5.29
CA PRO A 26 1.69 -21.40 5.09
C PRO A 26 0.30 -21.47 4.43
N PRO A 27 -0.03 -22.55 3.70
CA PRO A 27 -1.29 -22.71 2.94
C PRO A 27 -2.52 -22.97 3.84
N ASN A 28 -2.59 -22.29 4.98
CA ASN A 28 -3.75 -22.23 5.85
C ASN A 28 -4.52 -20.93 5.54
N ARG A 29 -5.80 -21.07 5.18
CA ARG A 29 -6.68 -19.92 4.83
C ARG A 29 -6.78 -18.90 5.96
N TYR A 30 -6.75 -19.35 7.21
CA TYR A 30 -6.77 -18.44 8.37
C TYR A 30 -5.49 -17.64 8.50
N ALA A 31 -4.34 -18.24 8.23
CA ALA A 31 -3.05 -17.55 8.28
C ALA A 31 -2.97 -16.50 7.16
N TRP A 32 -3.45 -16.82 5.96
CA TRP A 32 -3.57 -15.86 4.86
C TRP A 32 -4.47 -14.67 5.20
N LEU A 33 -5.62 -14.90 5.85
CA LEU A 33 -6.49 -13.80 6.27
C LEU A 33 -5.84 -12.89 7.31
N VAL A 34 -5.20 -13.46 8.33
CA VAL A 34 -4.54 -12.67 9.39
C VAL A 34 -3.35 -11.90 8.85
N VAL A 35 -2.48 -12.54 8.06
CA VAL A 35 -1.31 -11.89 7.47
C VAL A 35 -1.73 -10.84 6.46
N GLY A 36 -2.69 -11.15 5.59
CA GLY A 36 -3.21 -10.20 4.61
C GLY A 36 -3.82 -8.97 5.26
N VAL A 37 -4.73 -9.13 6.22
CA VAL A 37 -5.36 -7.99 6.91
C VAL A 37 -4.34 -7.18 7.72
N GLY A 38 -3.43 -7.85 8.43
CA GLY A 38 -2.39 -7.20 9.22
C GLY A 38 -1.40 -6.40 8.36
N THR A 39 -0.95 -6.97 7.25
CA THR A 39 -0.04 -6.26 6.32
C THR A 39 -0.73 -5.13 5.57
N LEU A 40 -1.99 -5.31 5.17
CA LEU A 40 -2.75 -4.26 4.50
C LEU A 40 -2.96 -3.04 5.42
N LEU A 41 -3.36 -3.28 6.68
CA LEU A 41 -3.54 -2.23 7.69
C LEU A 41 -2.21 -1.56 8.07
N GLY A 42 -1.12 -2.33 8.15
CA GLY A 42 0.22 -1.80 8.43
C GLY A 42 0.80 -0.98 7.27
N CYS A 43 0.55 -1.38 6.03
CA CYS A 43 1.04 -0.68 4.84
C CYS A 43 0.18 0.51 4.43
N LEU A 44 -1.08 0.60 4.87
CA LEU A 44 -1.98 1.70 4.54
C LEU A 44 -1.42 3.10 4.90
N PRO A 45 -0.96 3.36 6.15
CA PRO A 45 -0.36 4.65 6.50
C PRO A 45 0.97 4.89 5.76
N ALA A 46 1.80 3.86 5.60
CA ALA A 46 3.07 3.96 4.87
C ALA A 46 2.85 4.31 3.39
N ALA A 47 1.89 3.66 2.74
CA ALA A 47 1.54 3.92 1.34
C ALA A 47 0.91 5.31 1.16
N TYR A 48 0.12 5.78 2.12
CA TYR A 48 -0.40 7.15 2.11
C TYR A 48 0.74 8.19 2.19
N LEU A 49 1.73 7.97 3.06
CA LEU A 49 2.91 8.83 3.18
C LEU A 49 3.79 8.79 1.93
N VAL A 50 4.01 7.61 1.34
CA VAL A 50 4.77 7.46 0.09
C VAL A 50 4.08 8.19 -1.07
N VAL A 51 2.76 8.05 -1.21
CA VAL A 51 2.03 8.79 -2.25
C VAL A 51 2.02 10.29 -1.98
N GLY A 52 1.88 10.69 -0.71
CA GLY A 52 1.96 12.09 -0.30
C GLY A 52 3.30 12.74 -0.64
N THR A 53 4.41 12.04 -0.39
CA THR A 53 5.77 12.51 -0.68
C THR A 53 6.08 12.55 -2.18
N VAL A 54 5.76 11.50 -2.94
CA VAL A 54 5.92 11.46 -4.40
C VAL A 54 5.12 12.56 -5.09
N ALA A 55 3.92 12.84 -4.58
CA ALA A 55 3.08 13.87 -5.17
C ALA A 55 3.50 15.29 -4.77
N SER A 56 4.15 15.47 -3.62
CA SER A 56 4.77 16.73 -3.20
C SER A 56 5.99 17.08 -4.06
N ASP A 57 6.82 16.08 -4.38
CA ASP A 57 8.00 16.21 -5.24
C ASP A 57 7.65 16.70 -6.66
N ARG A 58 6.59 16.14 -7.26
CA ARG A 58 6.08 16.60 -8.57
C ARG A 58 5.60 18.05 -8.59
N SER A 59 5.15 18.60 -7.46
CA SER A 59 4.78 20.02 -7.37
C SER A 59 5.99 20.94 -7.25
N VAL A 60 7.11 20.46 -6.71
CA VAL A 60 8.37 21.22 -6.61
C VAL A 60 9.09 21.24 -7.96
N ALA A 61 9.16 20.13 -8.66
CA ALA A 61 9.81 20.03 -9.98
C ALA A 61 9.11 20.82 -11.11
N ARG A 62 7.91 21.36 -10.86
CA ARG A 62 7.13 22.20 -11.81
C ARG A 62 7.22 23.71 -11.51
N ARG A 63 7.90 24.13 -10.45
CA ARG A 63 8.22 25.53 -10.17
C ARG A 63 9.64 25.85 -10.65
#